data_AF-A0A8H7BME7-F1
#
_entry.id   AF-A0A8H7BME7-F1
#
_cell.length_a   1.000
_cell.length_b   1.000
_cell.length_c   1.000
_cell.angle_alpha   90.00
_cell.angle_beta   90.00
_cell.angle_gamma   90.00
#
_symmetry.space_group_name_H-M   'P 1'
#
loop_
_entity.id
_entity.type
_entity.pdbx_description
1 polymer ?
#
loop_
_entity_poly.entity_id
_entity_poly.type
_entity_poly.pdbx_seq_one_letter_code
_entity_poly.pdbx_strand_id
1 'polypeptide(L)'
;MTTIDSKSVLSLAIRSTLTFRFINGKAESYFLQKLNPRKIKWTVIYRRLNKKGITEEIAKKRTRRTVKHDRAVVGASWDAIRAKRSQKPEARAAARQAAIAKSKEAKKAAQAAKKAAAPQAPKISKQQAKGFAPKAAATSR
;
A
#
# COMPACT_ATOMS: atom_id res chain seq x y z
N MET A 1 -2.94 6.58 39.15
CA MET A 1 -4.33 6.26 39.52
C MET A 1 -4.48 6.61 40.99
N THR A 2 -5.26 7.63 41.34
CA THR A 2 -5.57 7.93 42.73
C THR A 2 -6.65 6.96 43.19
N THR A 3 -6.26 5.98 44.01
CA THR A 3 -7.17 5.08 44.72
C THR A 3 -7.99 5.92 45.69
N ILE A 4 -9.31 6.00 45.48
CA ILE A 4 -10.22 6.60 46.45
C ILE A 4 -10.41 5.54 47.53
N ASP A 5 -9.95 5.82 48.75
CA ASP A 5 -10.06 4.91 49.89
C ASP A 5 -11.52 4.49 50.11
N SER A 6 -11.77 3.20 50.25
CA SER A 6 -13.10 2.59 50.15
C SER A 6 -14.05 3.00 51.27
N LYS A 7 -13.53 3.52 52.39
CA LYS A 7 -14.30 3.88 53.58
C LYS A 7 -14.94 5.26 53.56
N SER A 8 -14.62 6.13 52.60
CA SER A 8 -15.10 7.54 52.57
C SER A 8 -15.82 7.91 51.29
N VAL A 9 -16.42 6.93 50.61
CA VAL A 9 -16.95 7.11 49.26
C VAL A 9 -18.46 7.29 49.27
N LEU A 10 -18.91 8.49 48.90
CA LEU A 10 -20.34 8.76 48.65
C LEU A 10 -20.68 8.35 47.21
N SER A 11 -21.62 7.42 47.07
CA SER A 11 -22.12 6.95 45.77
C SER A 11 -23.56 7.37 45.56
N LEU A 12 -23.83 8.04 44.45
CA LEU A 12 -25.18 8.45 44.08
C LEU A 12 -25.61 7.72 42.79
N ALA A 13 -26.77 7.08 42.83
CA ALA A 13 -27.43 6.46 41.69
C ALA A 13 -28.67 7.28 41.31
N ILE A 14 -28.63 7.99 40.18
CA ILE A 14 -29.75 8.80 39.69
C ILE A 14 -30.36 8.07 38.48
N ARG A 15 -31.45 7.31 38.66
CA ARG A 15 -32.40 6.75 37.65
C ARG A 15 -31.85 6.31 36.26
N SER A 16 -30.55 6.10 36.17
CA SER A 16 -29.72 5.94 34.98
C SER A 16 -28.60 4.99 35.37
N THR A 17 -28.15 4.21 34.40
CA THR A 17 -27.10 3.19 34.55
C THR A 17 -25.72 3.77 34.88
N LEU A 18 -25.57 5.09 34.91
CA LEU A 18 -24.33 5.79 35.25
C LEU A 18 -24.18 5.97 36.76
N THR A 19 -23.15 5.35 37.33
CA THR A 19 -22.78 5.49 38.74
C THR A 19 -21.77 6.61 38.93
N PHE A 20 -22.04 7.55 39.83
CA PHE A 20 -21.13 8.65 40.15
C PHE A 20 -20.45 8.44 41.50
N ARG A 21 -19.15 8.76 41.55
CA ARG A 21 -18.30 8.62 42.73
C ARG A 21 -17.86 9.98 43.25
N PHE A 22 -18.16 10.28 44.51
CA PHE A 22 -17.72 11.51 45.15
C PHE A 22 -16.78 11.22 46.31
N ILE A 23 -15.74 12.06 46.43
CA ILE A 23 -14.74 12.00 47.51
C ILE A 23 -15.27 12.69 48.78
N ASN A 24 -16.13 13.70 48.62
CA ASN A 24 -16.69 14.49 49.72
C ASN A 24 -18.06 15.09 49.33
N GLY A 25 -18.80 15.60 50.33
CA GLY A 25 -20.10 16.25 50.12
C GLY A 25 -20.04 17.52 49.28
N LYS A 26 -18.88 18.19 49.20
CA LYS A 26 -18.69 19.36 48.32
C LYS A 26 -18.79 18.97 46.84
N ALA A 27 -18.15 17.87 46.45
CA ALA A 27 -18.20 17.36 45.08
C ALA A 27 -19.60 16.88 44.71
N GLU A 28 -20.30 16.25 45.66
CA GLU A 28 -21.69 15.82 45.49
C GLU A 28 -22.66 17.01 45.34
N SER A 29 -22.53 18.02 46.21
CA SER A 29 -23.36 19.23 46.15
C SER A 29 -23.23 19.96 44.81
N TYR A 30 -22.01 20.11 44.29
CA TYR A 30 -21.80 20.72 42.96
C TYR A 30 -22.39 19.88 41.81
N PHE A 31 -22.40 18.55 41.95
CA PHE A 31 -23.00 17.66 40.97
C PHE A 31 -24.54 17.77 40.97
N LEU A 32 -25.16 17.84 42.15
CA LEU A 32 -26.61 18.06 42.28
C LEU A 32 -27.04 19.43 41.73
N GLN A 33 -26.20 20.45 41.92
CA GLN A 33 -26.36 21.79 41.33
C GLN A 33 -26.07 21.83 39.81
N LYS A 34 -25.71 20.69 39.20
CA LYS A 34 -25.39 20.56 37.76
C LYS A 34 -24.29 21.51 37.29
N LEU A 35 -23.33 21.82 38.16
CA LEU A 35 -22.18 22.66 37.79
C LEU A 35 -21.22 21.88 36.90
N ASN A 36 -20.67 22.56 35.90
CA ASN A 36 -19.72 21.93 34.98
C ASN A 36 -18.30 21.90 35.58
N PRO A 37 -17.69 20.71 35.77
CA PRO A 37 -16.33 20.59 36.31
C PRO A 37 -15.28 21.39 35.52
N ARG A 38 -15.50 21.64 34.23
CA ARG A 38 -14.61 22.44 33.37
C ARG A 38 -14.53 23.92 33.74
N LYS A 39 -15.43 24.42 34.59
CA LYS A 39 -15.42 25.82 35.08
C LYS A 39 -14.87 25.94 36.51
N ILE A 40 -14.71 24.82 37.22
CA ILE A 40 -14.30 24.80 38.62
C ILE A 40 -12.78 24.63 38.70
N LYS A 41 -12.09 25.71 39.10
CA LYS A 41 -10.62 25.86 39.01
C LYS A 41 -9.80 24.77 39.71
N TRP A 42 -10.30 24.24 40.83
CA TRP A 42 -9.58 23.24 41.64
C TRP A 42 -9.70 21.81 41.10
N THR A 43 -10.61 21.54 40.16
CA THR A 43 -10.83 20.17 39.66
C THR A 43 -9.70 19.72 38.75
N VAL A 44 -9.46 18.40 38.72
CA VAL A 44 -8.47 17.78 37.82
C VAL A 44 -8.81 18.06 36.35
N ILE A 45 -10.11 18.08 35.99
CA ILE A 45 -10.56 18.34 34.62
C ILE A 45 -10.17 19.76 34.18
N TYR A 46 -10.45 20.78 35.01
CA TYR A 46 -10.03 22.15 34.73
C TYR A 46 -8.51 22.24 34.55
N ARG A 47 -7.75 21.65 35.48
CA ARG A 47 -6.28 21.69 35.42
C ARG A 47 -5.72 21.04 34.15
N ARG A 48 -6.30 19.92 33.70
CA ARG A 48 -5.91 19.26 32.43
C ARG A 48 -6.21 20.13 31.22
N LEU A 49 -7.40 20.72 31.15
CA LEU A 49 -7.82 21.59 30.04
C LEU A 49 -6.92 22.84 29.94
N ASN A 50 -6.60 23.44 31.08
CA ASN A 50 -5.79 24.65 31.19
C ASN A 50 -4.29 24.38 31.31
N LYS A 51 -3.85 23.14 31.04
CA LYS A 51 -2.44 22.71 31.07
C LYS A 51 -1.69 23.07 32.36
N LYS A 52 -2.40 23.06 33.49
CA LYS A 52 -1.82 23.35 34.81
C LYS A 52 -1.14 22.10 35.37
N GLY A 53 0.15 22.20 35.64
CA GLY A 53 0.95 21.10 36.21
C GLY A 53 1.18 19.93 35.24
N ILE A 54 1.14 20.19 33.93
CA ILE A 54 1.68 19.25 32.94
C ILE A 54 3.17 19.55 32.85
N THR A 55 3.97 18.89 33.70
CA THR A 55 5.44 18.96 33.65
C THR A 55 6.04 17.84 32.81
N GLU A 56 5.30 16.75 32.62
CA GLU A 56 5.73 15.64 31.77
C GLU A 56 5.28 15.90 30.34
N GLU A 57 6.24 16.25 29.50
CA GLU A 57 6.10 16.09 28.06
C GLU A 57 5.92 14.58 27.82
N ILE A 58 4.69 14.15 27.55
CA ILE A 58 4.38 12.76 27.17
C ILE A 58 4.95 12.55 25.76
N ALA A 59 6.27 12.50 25.65
CA ALA A 59 6.98 12.12 24.46
C ALA A 59 6.68 10.65 24.24
N LYS A 60 5.72 10.37 23.37
CA LYS A 60 5.40 9.00 22.96
C LYS A 60 6.64 8.40 22.31
N LYS A 61 7.35 7.55 23.05
CA LYS A 61 8.53 6.84 22.56
C LYS A 61 8.10 5.92 21.42
N ARG A 62 8.54 6.22 20.19
CA ARG A 62 8.34 5.31 19.04
C ARG A 62 9.28 4.13 19.18
N THR A 63 8.76 2.98 19.62
CA THR A 63 9.62 1.85 20.02
C THR A 63 9.84 0.79 18.96
N ARG A 64 9.04 0.67 17.89
CA ARG A 64 9.29 -0.34 16.85
C ARG A 64 8.95 0.11 15.43
N ARG A 65 9.86 -0.16 14.49
CA ARG A 65 9.62 -0.19 13.04
C ARG A 65 9.58 -1.64 12.60
N THR A 66 8.57 -2.03 11.83
CA THR A 66 8.45 -3.39 11.31
C THR A 66 9.34 -3.56 10.09
N VAL A 67 10.26 -4.53 10.12
CA VAL A 67 11.01 -4.96 8.94
C VAL A 67 10.11 -5.89 8.12
N LYS A 68 10.01 -5.63 6.81
CA LYS A 68 9.32 -6.52 5.87
C LYS A 68 10.35 -7.45 5.27
N HIS A 69 10.08 -8.74 5.30
CA HIS A 69 10.89 -9.74 4.63
C HIS A 69 10.35 -9.94 3.22
N ASP A 70 11.25 -9.91 2.24
CA ASP A 70 10.93 -10.31 0.87
C ASP A 70 10.58 -11.79 0.82
N ARG A 71 9.56 -12.15 0.02
CA ARG A 71 9.08 -13.53 -0.12
C ARG A 71 9.34 -14.06 -1.53
N ALA A 72 9.46 -15.38 -1.63
CA ALA A 72 9.50 -16.09 -2.91
C ALA A 72 8.17 -15.94 -3.65
N VAL A 73 8.23 -16.03 -4.98
CA VAL A 73 7.06 -15.95 -5.87
C VAL A 73 6.92 -17.29 -6.59
N VAL A 74 5.70 -17.70 -6.92
CA VAL A 74 5.46 -18.98 -7.62
C VAL A 74 6.33 -19.05 -8.89
N GLY A 75 7.16 -20.09 -8.98
CA GLY A 75 8.10 -20.29 -10.10
C GLY A 75 9.53 -19.75 -9.90
N ALA A 76 9.83 -19.04 -8.80
CA ALA A 76 11.21 -18.65 -8.47
C ALA A 76 11.42 -18.45 -6.97
N SER A 77 12.49 -19.05 -6.42
CA SER A 77 12.91 -18.79 -5.03
C SER A 77 13.38 -17.35 -4.86
N TRP A 78 13.31 -16.83 -3.62
CA TRP A 78 13.74 -15.47 -3.34
C TRP A 78 15.23 -15.25 -3.68
N ASP A 79 16.09 -16.22 -3.39
CA ASP A 79 17.53 -16.13 -3.70
C ASP A 79 17.80 -16.01 -5.20
N ALA A 80 17.04 -16.70 -6.04
CA ALA A 80 17.16 -16.59 -7.50
C ALA A 80 16.76 -15.18 -8.01
N ILE A 81 15.73 -14.57 -7.41
CA ILE A 81 15.31 -13.20 -7.75
C ILE A 81 16.35 -12.19 -7.26
N ARG A 82 16.87 -12.36 -6.04
CA ARG A 82 17.92 -11.51 -5.48
C ARG A 82 19.19 -11.55 -6.32
N ALA A 83 19.63 -12.72 -6.75
CA ALA A 83 20.80 -12.90 -7.60
C ALA A 83 20.64 -12.23 -8.98
N LYS A 84 19.46 -12.31 -9.60
CA LYS A 84 19.17 -11.59 -10.85
C LYS A 84 19.16 -10.07 -10.67
N ARG A 85 18.67 -9.60 -9.51
CA ARG A 85 18.62 -8.17 -9.16
C ARG A 85 20.01 -7.59 -8.90
N SER A 86 20.89 -8.34 -8.24
CA SER A 86 22.26 -7.89 -7.90
C SER A 86 23.23 -7.87 -9.09
N GLN A 87 22.86 -8.42 -10.25
CA GLN A 87 23.71 -8.35 -11.45
C GLN A 87 23.94 -6.91 -11.89
N LYS A 88 25.22 -6.56 -12.06
CA LYS A 88 25.66 -5.26 -12.56
C LYS A 88 25.09 -4.98 -13.96
N PRO A 89 24.79 -3.71 -14.28
CA PRO A 89 24.17 -3.33 -15.55
C PRO A 89 25.02 -3.73 -16.77
N GLU A 90 26.34 -3.76 -16.65
CA GLU A 90 27.27 -4.17 -17.71
C GLU A 90 27.10 -5.65 -18.09
N ALA A 91 27.05 -6.55 -17.11
CA ALA A 91 26.80 -7.97 -17.35
C ALA A 91 25.41 -8.21 -17.97
N ARG A 92 24.42 -7.41 -17.56
CA ARG A 92 23.07 -7.47 -18.14
C ARG A 92 23.06 -6.98 -19.59
N ALA A 93 23.82 -5.93 -19.91
CA ALA A 93 23.94 -5.41 -21.26
C ALA A 93 24.67 -6.41 -22.18
N ALA A 94 25.77 -7.01 -21.73
CA ALA A 94 26.49 -8.04 -22.48
C ALA A 94 25.61 -9.26 -22.81
N ALA A 95 24.87 -9.77 -21.81
CA ALA A 95 23.92 -10.87 -22.02
C ALA A 95 22.81 -10.51 -23.03
N ARG A 96 22.31 -9.27 -22.99
CA ARG A 96 21.33 -8.76 -23.98
C ARG A 96 21.92 -8.71 -25.38
N GLN A 97 23.13 -8.18 -25.54
CA GLN A 97 23.76 -8.08 -26.86
C GLN A 97 24.06 -9.47 -27.44
N ALA A 98 24.54 -10.40 -26.62
CA ALA A 98 24.75 -11.80 -27.04
C ALA A 98 23.43 -12.47 -27.48
N ALA A 99 22.33 -12.23 -26.76
CA ALA A 99 21.02 -12.76 -27.14
C ALA A 99 20.48 -12.13 -28.44
N ILE A 100 20.69 -10.83 -28.64
CA ILE A 100 20.30 -10.13 -29.87
C ILE A 100 21.11 -10.66 -31.07
N ALA A 101 22.42 -10.87 -30.91
CA ALA A 101 23.28 -11.44 -31.95
C ALA A 101 22.80 -12.84 -32.37
N LYS A 102 22.60 -13.74 -31.39
CA LYS A 102 22.06 -15.10 -31.64
C LYS A 102 20.69 -15.06 -32.32
N SER A 103 19.80 -14.16 -31.92
CA SER A 103 18.49 -14.01 -32.55
C SER A 103 18.58 -13.51 -33.99
N LYS A 104 19.49 -12.56 -34.27
CA LYS A 104 19.73 -12.07 -35.64
C LYS A 104 20.32 -13.15 -36.54
N GLU A 105 21.26 -13.94 -36.04
CA GLU A 105 21.86 -15.08 -36.75
C GLU A 105 20.81 -16.16 -37.04
N ALA A 106 20.00 -16.55 -36.05
CA ALA A 106 18.92 -17.50 -36.23
C ALA A 106 17.88 -17.01 -37.26
N LYS A 107 17.54 -15.71 -37.25
CA LYS A 107 16.65 -15.11 -38.25
C LYS A 107 17.27 -15.11 -39.66
N LYS A 108 18.57 -14.80 -39.79
CA LYS A 108 19.27 -14.86 -41.08
C LYS A 108 19.33 -16.30 -41.61
N ALA A 109 19.63 -17.28 -40.77
CA ALA A 109 19.62 -18.70 -41.12
C ALA A 109 18.23 -19.16 -41.56
N ALA A 110 17.18 -18.79 -40.82
CA ALA A 110 15.79 -19.08 -41.19
C ALA A 110 15.37 -18.40 -42.51
N GLN A 111 15.85 -17.18 -42.80
CA GLN A 111 15.59 -16.50 -44.06
C GLN A 111 16.37 -17.10 -45.23
N ALA A 112 17.62 -17.52 -45.02
CA ALA A 112 18.41 -18.21 -46.02
C ALA A 112 17.80 -19.58 -46.37
N ALA A 113 17.34 -20.34 -45.37
CA ALA A 113 16.60 -21.58 -45.59
C ALA A 113 15.29 -21.35 -46.37
N LYS A 114 14.56 -20.27 -46.08
CA LYS A 114 13.34 -19.90 -46.85
C LYS A 114 13.63 -19.47 -48.29
N LYS A 115 14.76 -18.80 -48.55
CA LYS A 115 15.16 -18.42 -49.92
C LYS A 115 15.71 -19.60 -50.73
N ALA A 116 16.39 -20.55 -50.09
CA ALA A 116 16.84 -21.78 -50.72
C ALA A 116 15.69 -22.76 -51.03
N ALA A 117 14.56 -22.63 -50.33
CA ALA A 117 13.35 -23.42 -50.55
C ALA A 117 12.33 -22.74 -51.50
N ALA A 118 12.64 -21.57 -52.09
CA ALA A 118 11.77 -20.91 -53.07
C ALA A 118 12.11 -21.43 -54.49
N PRO A 119 11.23 -22.20 -55.16
CA PRO A 119 11.45 -22.58 -56.55
C PRO A 119 11.43 -21.35 -57.45
N GLN A 120 12.37 -21.27 -58.41
CA GLN A 120 12.38 -20.24 -59.44
C GLN A 120 11.09 -20.33 -60.27
N ALA A 121 10.13 -19.45 -59.99
CA ALA A 121 8.96 -19.31 -60.85
C ALA A 121 9.33 -18.53 -62.13
N PRO A 122 8.90 -18.98 -63.32
CA PRO A 122 9.21 -18.30 -64.58
C PRO A 122 8.49 -16.95 -64.65
N LYS A 123 9.19 -15.96 -65.22
CA LYS A 123 8.64 -14.62 -65.50
C LYS A 123 7.51 -14.73 -66.51
N ILE A 124 6.26 -14.60 -66.08
CA ILE A 124 5.10 -14.42 -66.98
C ILE A 124 4.52 -13.01 -66.75
N SER A 125 4.28 -12.34 -67.88
CA SER A 125 3.96 -10.92 -68.04
C SER A 125 2.69 -10.45 -67.33
N LYS A 126 2.75 -9.19 -66.91
CA LYS A 126 1.81 -8.39 -66.11
C LYS A 126 0.47 -8.05 -66.81
N GLN A 127 -0.02 -8.90 -67.71
CA GLN A 127 -1.11 -8.53 -68.63
C GLN A 127 -2.39 -9.39 -68.55
N GLN A 128 -2.45 -10.38 -67.65
CA GLN A 128 -3.65 -11.22 -67.48
C GLN A 128 -4.35 -11.10 -66.11
N ALA A 129 -3.85 -10.28 -65.18
CA ALA A 129 -4.46 -10.11 -63.85
C ALA A 129 -5.41 -8.89 -63.76
N LYS A 130 -6.06 -8.51 -64.87
CA LYS A 130 -7.13 -7.50 -64.85
C LYS A 130 -8.48 -8.15 -65.15
N GLY A 131 -8.86 -9.08 -64.26
CA GLY A 131 -10.20 -9.62 -64.14
C GLY A 131 -10.95 -8.88 -63.03
N PHE A 132 -11.80 -7.95 -63.45
CA PHE A 132 -13.05 -7.48 -62.82
C PHE A 132 -13.24 -7.73 -61.30
N ALA A 133 -13.11 -6.67 -60.50
CA ALA A 133 -13.62 -6.63 -59.13
C ALA A 133 -14.95 -5.84 -59.11
N PRO A 134 -16.11 -6.47 -58.86
CA PRO A 134 -17.29 -5.73 -58.46
C PRO A 134 -17.18 -5.30 -56.99
N LYS A 135 -17.41 -4.00 -56.82
CA LYS A 135 -17.41 -3.21 -55.59
C LYS A 135 -18.45 -3.72 -54.58
N ALA A 136 -18.03 -4.03 -53.35
CA ALA A 136 -18.94 -4.20 -52.22
C ALA A 136 -18.76 -3.04 -51.23
N ALA A 137 -19.91 -2.48 -50.84
CA ALA A 137 -20.09 -1.18 -50.21
C ALA A 137 -19.57 -1.08 -48.76
N ALA A 138 -19.22 0.14 -48.37
CA ALA A 138 -18.96 0.52 -46.99
C ALA A 138 -20.26 0.52 -46.18
N THR A 139 -20.27 -0.22 -45.06
CA THR A 139 -21.22 0.01 -43.96
C THR A 139 -20.42 0.11 -42.67
N SER A 140 -20.36 1.33 -42.14
CA SER A 140 -19.97 1.63 -40.78
C SER A 140 -21.07 1.22 -39.81
N ARG A 141 -20.72 0.55 -38.71
CA ARG A 141 -21.39 0.71 -37.42
C ARG A 141 -20.43 0.38 -36.29
#